data_AF-A0AAU7CAQ8-F1
#
_entry.id   AF-A0AAU7CAQ8-F1
#
_cell.length_a   1.000
_cell.length_b   1.000
_cell.length_c   1.000
_cell.angle_alpha   90.00
_cell.angle_beta   90.00
_cell.angle_gamma   90.00
#
_symmetry.space_group_name_H-M   'P 1'
#
loop_
_entity.id
_entity.type
_entity.pdbx_description
1 polymer ?
#
loop_
_entity_poly.entity_id
_entity_poly.type
_entity_poly.pdbx_seq_one_letter_code
_entity_poly.pdbx_strand_id
1 'polypeptide(L)'
;MVEPARRRIRAHMLVLLFAVSVLGGLHNALTWESEGIKLALTFLTASVVTQCCIADSKVIGKPILLSFQWLMFLSWAISAPMYLVWTRRFRGLGLAIGYVLLYLIVQYLTFIAMASLVHGPAFFHQIRG
;
A
#
# COMPACT_ATOMS: atom_id res chain seq x y z
N MET A 1 -8.53 29.00 -2.14
CA MET A 1 -9.24 27.90 -2.84
C MET A 1 -8.35 26.66 -3.10
N VAL A 2 -7.37 26.36 -2.23
CA VAL A 2 -6.38 25.26 -2.45
C VAL A 2 -6.70 24.02 -1.57
N GLU A 3 -7.50 24.16 -0.51
CA GLU A 3 -7.95 23.03 0.33
C GLU A 3 -8.65 21.87 -0.39
N PRO A 4 -9.58 22.06 -1.35
CA PRO A 4 -10.37 20.93 -1.86
C PRO A 4 -9.52 20.00 -2.74
N ALA A 5 -8.54 20.53 -3.46
CA ALA A 5 -7.61 19.75 -4.27
C ALA A 5 -6.70 18.88 -3.38
N ARG A 6 -6.20 19.45 -2.27
CA ARG A 6 -5.35 18.73 -1.29
C ARG A 6 -6.11 17.57 -0.64
N ARG A 7 -7.40 17.78 -0.32
CA ARG A 7 -8.28 16.74 0.27
C ARG A 7 -8.59 15.62 -0.73
N ARG A 8 -8.91 15.97 -1.99
CA ARG A 8 -9.20 14.98 -3.05
C ARG A 8 -7.98 14.12 -3.39
N ILE A 9 -6.80 14.72 -3.42
CA ILE A 9 -5.54 14.01 -3.65
C ILE A 9 -5.31 13.00 -2.52
N ARG A 10 -5.45 13.40 -1.25
CA ARG A 10 -5.33 12.49 -0.10
C ARG A 10 -6.37 11.36 -0.13
N ALA A 11 -7.61 11.66 -0.48
CA ALA A 11 -8.66 10.66 -0.62
C ALA A 11 -8.35 9.67 -1.76
N HIS A 12 -7.90 10.16 -2.92
CA HIS A 12 -7.48 9.30 -4.03
C HIS A 12 -6.33 8.38 -3.66
N MET A 13 -5.31 8.88 -2.96
CA MET A 13 -4.18 8.06 -2.49
C MET A 13 -4.67 6.93 -1.58
N LEU A 14 -5.55 7.24 -0.61
CA LEU A 14 -6.11 6.25 0.31
C LEU A 14 -6.98 5.22 -0.40
N VAL A 15 -7.79 5.65 -1.38
CA VAL A 15 -8.66 4.76 -2.16
C VAL A 15 -7.84 3.82 -3.04
N LEU A 16 -6.82 4.33 -3.74
CA LEU A 16 -5.91 3.51 -4.55
C LEU A 16 -5.17 2.48 -3.68
N LEU A 17 -4.74 2.89 -2.50
CA LEU A 17 -4.08 2.00 -1.54
C LEU A 17 -4.99 0.89 -1.02
N PHE A 18 -6.24 1.24 -0.71
CA PHE A 18 -7.22 0.28 -0.25
C PHE A 18 -7.55 -0.73 -1.36
N ALA A 19 -7.72 -0.25 -2.59
CA ALA A 19 -7.97 -1.10 -3.75
C ALA A 19 -6.81 -2.10 -4.00
N VAL A 20 -5.55 -1.64 -3.94
CA VAL A 20 -4.37 -2.50 -4.10
C VAL A 20 -4.29 -3.55 -2.99
N SER A 21 -4.58 -3.16 -1.74
CA SER A 21 -4.52 -4.08 -0.59
C SER A 21 -5.61 -5.15 -0.66
N VAL A 22 -6.82 -4.79 -1.08
CA VAL A 22 -7.94 -5.72 -1.30
C VAL A 22 -7.61 -6.69 -2.44
N LEU A 23 -7.07 -6.19 -3.57
CA LEU A 23 -6.62 -7.03 -4.68
C LEU A 23 -5.50 -7.99 -4.27
N GLY A 24 -4.55 -7.52 -3.44
CA GLY A 24 -3.46 -8.34 -2.91
C GLY A 24 -3.95 -9.46 -2.00
N GLY A 25 -4.88 -9.17 -1.10
CA GLY A 25 -5.49 -10.18 -0.23
C GLY A 25 -6.36 -11.19 -0.98
N LEU A 26 -7.11 -10.71 -1.98
CA LEU A 26 -7.94 -11.56 -2.84
C LEU A 26 -7.09 -12.54 -3.65
N HIS A 27 -5.98 -12.07 -4.24
CA HIS A 27 -5.03 -12.92 -4.96
C HIS A 27 -4.41 -13.99 -4.06
N ASN A 28 -3.95 -13.59 -2.87
CA ASN A 28 -3.29 -14.50 -1.94
C ASN A 28 -4.21 -15.65 -1.46
N ALA A 29 -5.52 -15.42 -1.48
CA ALA A 29 -6.51 -16.41 -1.06
C ALA A 29 -7.03 -17.30 -2.21
N LEU A 30 -7.06 -16.81 -3.45
CA LEU A 30 -7.59 -17.54 -4.61
C LEU A 30 -6.52 -18.24 -5.45
N THR A 31 -5.33 -17.67 -5.55
CA THR A 31 -4.31 -18.05 -6.54
C THR A 31 -2.91 -17.99 -5.95
N TRP A 32 -2.69 -18.75 -4.87
CA TRP A 32 -1.38 -18.85 -4.18
C TRP A 32 -0.20 -19.13 -5.13
N GLU A 33 -0.42 -19.87 -6.23
CA GLU A 33 0.65 -20.27 -7.16
C GLU A 33 0.91 -19.31 -8.33
N SER A 34 0.07 -18.29 -8.58
CA SER A 34 0.28 -17.42 -9.74
C SER A 34 1.29 -16.31 -9.45
N GLU A 35 2.56 -16.61 -9.65
CA GLU A 35 3.69 -15.66 -9.52
C GLU A 35 3.54 -14.43 -10.44
N GLY A 36 2.92 -14.60 -11.61
CA GLY A 36 2.68 -13.49 -12.55
C GLY A 36 1.75 -12.41 -11.99
N ILE A 37 0.67 -12.82 -11.30
CA ILE A 37 -0.28 -11.89 -10.69
C ILE A 37 0.34 -11.21 -9.47
N LYS A 38 1.16 -11.94 -8.70
CA LYS A 38 1.94 -11.39 -7.57
C LYS A 38 2.92 -10.31 -8.02
N LEU A 39 3.61 -10.52 -9.15
CA LEU A 39 4.45 -9.52 -9.79
C LEU A 39 3.64 -8.31 -10.25
N ALA A 40 2.51 -8.52 -10.94
CA ALA A 40 1.63 -7.43 -11.38
C ALA A 40 1.10 -6.59 -10.20
N LEU A 41 0.70 -7.22 -9.10
CA LEU A 41 0.31 -6.57 -7.85
C LEU A 41 1.45 -5.78 -7.23
N THR A 42 2.67 -6.32 -7.24
CA THR A 42 3.86 -5.62 -6.73
C THR A 42 4.15 -4.37 -7.56
N PHE A 43 4.08 -4.46 -8.88
CA PHE A 43 4.21 -3.32 -9.78
C PHE A 43 3.10 -2.29 -9.58
N LEU A 44 1.86 -2.75 -9.41
CA LEU A 44 0.72 -1.88 -9.12
C LEU A 44 0.95 -1.12 -7.81
N THR A 45 1.36 -1.82 -6.75
CA THR A 45 1.68 -1.23 -5.43
C THR A 45 2.81 -0.22 -5.55
N ALA A 46 3.91 -0.58 -6.23
CA ALA A 46 5.04 0.30 -6.48
C ALA A 46 4.60 1.58 -7.22
N SER A 47 3.75 1.46 -8.25
CA SER A 47 3.25 2.60 -9.02
C SER A 47 2.40 3.53 -8.15
N VAL A 48 1.48 2.98 -7.36
CA VAL A 48 0.58 3.75 -6.49
C VAL A 48 1.38 4.47 -5.42
N VAL A 49 2.28 3.78 -4.72
CA VAL A 49 3.14 4.38 -3.69
C VAL A 49 3.99 5.50 -4.27
N THR A 50 4.60 5.27 -5.43
CA THR A 50 5.43 6.28 -6.10
C THR A 50 4.62 7.51 -6.49
N GLN A 51 3.43 7.33 -7.07
CA GLN A 51 2.54 8.44 -7.40
C GLN A 51 2.06 9.19 -6.16
N CYS A 52 1.78 8.49 -5.06
CA CYS A 52 1.45 9.10 -3.77
C CYS A 52 2.60 10.00 -3.29
N CYS A 53 3.84 9.52 -3.29
CA CYS A 53 5.00 10.31 -2.91
C CYS A 53 5.25 11.50 -3.85
N ILE A 54 5.09 11.33 -5.17
CA ILE A 54 5.20 12.43 -6.14
C ILE A 54 4.14 13.50 -5.86
N ALA A 55 2.88 13.11 -5.66
CA ALA A 55 1.80 14.02 -5.36
C ALA A 55 1.98 14.72 -4.00
N ASP A 56 2.45 14.01 -2.96
CA ASP A 56 2.78 14.63 -1.66
C ASP A 56 3.95 15.62 -1.80
N SER A 57 4.93 15.33 -2.66
CA SER A 57 6.07 16.22 -2.92
C SER A 57 5.68 17.55 -3.55
N LYS A 58 4.73 17.53 -4.49
CA LYS A 58 4.13 18.73 -5.08
C LYS A 58 3.38 19.53 -4.03
N VAL A 59 2.71 18.84 -3.11
CA VAL A 59 1.93 19.44 -2.02
C VAL A 59 2.80 20.05 -0.92
N ILE A 60 4.01 19.52 -0.70
CA ILE A 60 5.02 20.04 0.23
C ILE A 60 5.88 21.15 -0.41
N GLY A 61 5.81 21.32 -1.73
CA GLY A 61 6.60 22.31 -2.47
C GLY A 61 8.05 21.89 -2.71
N LYS A 62 8.35 20.59 -2.60
CA LYS A 62 9.68 20.01 -2.86
C LYS A 62 9.56 18.93 -3.94
N PRO A 63 9.49 19.31 -5.23
CA PRO A 63 9.29 18.36 -6.32
C PRO A 63 10.45 17.36 -6.39
N ILE A 64 10.11 16.07 -6.51
CA ILE A 64 11.10 14.99 -6.66
C ILE A 64 11.58 14.95 -8.12
N LEU A 65 12.90 14.95 -8.32
CA LEU A 65 13.55 14.76 -9.61
C LEU A 65 13.10 13.44 -10.26
N LEU A 66 12.93 13.42 -11.58
CA LEU A 66 12.47 12.25 -12.34
C LEU A 66 13.32 11.00 -12.06
N SER A 67 14.65 11.15 -11.96
CA SER A 67 15.57 10.05 -11.65
C SER A 67 15.27 9.41 -10.29
N PHE A 68 14.91 10.22 -9.30
CA PHE A 68 14.51 9.72 -7.98
C PHE A 68 13.14 9.07 -8.00
N GLN A 69 12.24 9.42 -8.92
CA GLN A 69 10.94 8.77 -9.07
C GLN A 69 11.09 7.31 -9.52
N TRP A 70 11.98 7.05 -10.46
CA TRP A 70 12.32 5.68 -10.89
C TRP A 70 12.97 4.87 -9.78
N LEU A 71 13.89 5.50 -9.05
CA LEU A 71 14.54 4.85 -7.92
C LEU A 71 13.53 4.52 -6.81
N MET A 72 12.59 5.43 -6.56
CA MET A 72 11.49 5.24 -5.60
C MET A 72 10.49 4.17 -6.07
N PHE A 73 10.27 4.03 -7.37
CA PHE A 73 9.46 2.94 -7.93
C PHE A 73 10.11 1.57 -7.73
N LEU A 74 11.40 1.45 -8.06
CA LEU A 74 12.16 0.20 -7.89
C LEU A 74 12.31 -0.19 -6.41
N SER A 75 12.60 0.79 -5.56
CA SER A 75 12.87 0.59 -4.14
C SER A 75 11.72 1.07 -3.26
N TRP A 76 10.48 0.96 -3.72
CA TRP A 76 9.28 1.53 -3.09
C TRP A 76 9.14 1.16 -1.60
N ALA A 77 9.50 -0.07 -1.23
CA ALA A 77 9.44 -0.56 0.14
C ALA A 77 10.34 0.21 1.12
N ILE A 78 11.49 0.72 0.66
CA ILE A 78 12.49 1.42 1.48
C ILE A 78 12.42 2.94 1.25
N SER A 79 12.26 3.35 0.01
CA SER A 79 12.28 4.75 -0.40
C SER A 79 11.05 5.52 0.08
N ALA A 80 9.85 4.91 0.11
CA ALA A 80 8.64 5.56 0.60
C ALA A 80 8.70 5.91 2.10
N PRO A 81 9.08 4.99 3.02
CA PRO A 81 9.26 5.35 4.42
C PRO A 81 10.42 6.33 4.60
N MET A 82 11.52 6.17 3.87
CA MET A 82 12.64 7.10 3.92
C MET A 82 12.24 8.52 3.49
N TYR A 83 11.39 8.65 2.47
CA TYR A 83 10.82 9.92 2.01
C TYR A 83 9.91 10.57 3.08
N LEU A 84 9.06 9.79 3.74
CA LEU A 84 8.19 10.29 4.81
C LEU A 84 8.99 10.79 6.01
N VAL A 85 10.03 10.04 6.42
CA VAL A 85 10.94 10.44 7.49
C VAL A 85 11.70 11.71 7.11
N TRP A 86 12.19 11.79 5.88
CA TRP A 86 12.92 12.97 5.37
C TRP A 86 12.05 14.23 5.36
N THR A 87 10.80 14.12 4.91
CA THR A 87 9.92 15.28 4.73
C THR A 87 9.20 15.71 6.01
N ARG A 88 8.96 14.81 6.96
CA ARG A 88 8.12 15.07 8.15
C ARG A 88 8.75 14.65 9.49
N ARG A 89 10.04 14.28 9.53
CA ARG A 89 10.77 13.81 10.72
C ARG A 89 9.99 12.71 11.48
N PHE A 90 9.82 12.83 12.80
CA PHE A 90 9.15 11.85 13.67
C PHE A 90 7.67 11.62 13.33
N ARG A 91 6.95 12.64 12.83
CA ARG A 91 5.56 12.45 12.35
C ARG A 91 5.51 11.62 11.07
N GLY A 92 6.56 11.68 10.25
CA GLY A 92 6.74 10.84 9.08
C GLY A 92 6.98 9.37 9.44
N LEU A 93 7.75 9.12 10.50
CA LEU A 93 7.97 7.76 11.02
C LEU A 93 6.67 7.13 11.50
N GLY A 94 5.85 7.85 12.26
CA GLY A 94 4.55 7.36 12.72
C GLY A 94 3.58 7.06 11.57
N LEU A 95 3.58 7.90 10.52
CA LEU A 95 2.79 7.64 9.30
C LEU A 95 3.32 6.44 8.51
N ALA A 96 4.63 6.28 8.40
CA ALA A 96 5.26 5.15 7.72
C ALA A 96 4.98 3.82 8.45
N ILE A 97 5.14 3.81 9.77
CA ILE A 97 4.81 2.64 10.60
C ILE A 97 3.31 2.35 10.51
N GLY A 98 2.46 3.36 10.73
CA GLY A 98 1.01 3.20 10.60
C GLY A 98 0.59 2.70 9.23
N TYR A 99 1.26 3.13 8.16
CA TYR A 99 1.04 2.66 6.80
C TYR A 99 1.40 1.18 6.63
N VAL A 100 2.59 0.76 7.05
CA VAL A 100 3.01 -0.66 6.98
C VAL A 100 2.07 -1.53 7.81
N LEU A 101 1.69 -1.05 9.00
CA LEU A 101 0.83 -1.77 9.92
C LEU A 101 -0.60 -1.90 9.38
N LEU A 102 -1.16 -0.82 8.80
CA LEU A 102 -2.47 -0.85 8.14
C LEU A 102 -2.46 -1.78 6.92
N TYR A 103 -1.41 -1.72 6.10
CA TYR A 103 -1.25 -2.62 4.95
C TYR A 103 -1.23 -4.09 5.40
N LEU A 104 -0.46 -4.43 6.44
CA LEU A 104 -0.43 -5.77 7.01
C LEU A 104 -1.79 -6.19 7.59
N ILE A 105 -2.47 -5.31 8.33
CA ILE A 105 -3.81 -5.59 8.89
C ILE A 105 -4.80 -5.88 7.76
N VAL A 106 -4.88 -5.02 6.75
CA VAL A 106 -5.82 -5.19 5.64
C VAL A 106 -5.51 -6.47 4.88
N GLN A 107 -4.23 -6.75 4.61
CA GLN A 107 -3.82 -7.97 3.94
C GLN A 107 -4.20 -9.23 4.75
N TYR A 108 -3.99 -9.20 6.07
CA TYR A 108 -4.34 -10.30 6.97
C TYR A 108 -5.86 -10.50 7.10
N LEU A 109 -6.63 -9.41 7.26
CA LEU A 109 -8.09 -9.46 7.32
C LEU A 109 -8.70 -10.00 6.02
N THR A 110 -8.17 -9.55 4.87
CA THR A 110 -8.64 -10.00 3.57
C THR A 110 -8.34 -11.49 3.36
N PHE A 111 -7.16 -11.95 3.80
CA PHE A 111 -6.82 -13.37 3.81
C PHE A 111 -7.78 -14.19 4.67
N ILE A 112 -8.05 -13.78 5.92
CA ILE A 112 -8.99 -14.49 6.81
C ILE A 112 -10.41 -14.50 6.22
N ALA A 113 -10.90 -13.35 5.76
CA ALA A 113 -12.23 -13.24 5.18
C ALA A 113 -12.40 -14.17 3.98
N MET A 114 -11.39 -14.23 3.10
CA MET A 114 -11.47 -15.07 1.92
C MET A 114 -11.20 -16.55 2.22
N ALA A 115 -10.30 -16.87 3.15
CA ALA A 115 -10.07 -18.24 3.61
C ALA A 115 -11.32 -18.83 4.27
N SER A 116 -12.03 -18.04 5.09
CA SER A 116 -13.31 -18.42 5.69
C SER A 116 -14.44 -18.58 4.67
N LEU A 117 -14.45 -17.77 3.60
CA LEU A 117 -15.38 -17.92 2.48
C LEU A 117 -15.12 -19.19 1.65
N VAL A 118 -13.85 -19.52 1.40
CA VAL A 118 -13.47 -20.66 0.54
C VAL A 118 -13.54 -21.99 1.30
N HIS A 119 -13.05 -22.05 2.54
CA HIS A 119 -12.92 -23.29 3.32
C HIS A 119 -14.06 -23.49 4.33
N GLY A 120 -14.93 -22.48 4.52
CA GLY A 120 -16.06 -22.56 5.43
C GLY A 120 -15.66 -22.94 6.87
N PRO A 121 -16.43 -23.80 7.58
CA PRO A 121 -16.16 -24.15 8.97
C PRO A 121 -14.89 -24.99 9.20
N ALA A 122 -14.32 -25.62 8.15
CA ALA A 122 -13.10 -26.42 8.26
C ALA A 122 -11.86 -25.58 8.61
N PHE A 123 -11.81 -24.32 8.17
CA PHE A 123 -10.73 -23.38 8.48
C PHE A 123 -10.62 -23.08 9.99
N PHE A 124 -11.77 -22.90 10.65
CA PHE A 124 -11.81 -22.58 12.08
C PHE A 124 -11.39 -23.77 12.96
N HIS A 125 -11.54 -25.01 12.47
CA HIS A 125 -11.07 -26.20 13.18
C HIS A 125 -9.54 -26.33 13.15
N GLN A 126 -8.88 -25.88 12.08
CA GLN A 126 -7.43 -25.97 11.91
C GLN A 126 -6.66 -24.88 12.69
N ILE A 127 -7.31 -23.75 13.02
CA ILE A 127 -6.70 -22.66 13.81
C ILE A 127 -6.86 -22.89 15.33
N ARG A 128 -7.79 -23.77 15.73
CA ARG A 128 -8.07 -24.10 17.14
C ARG A 128 -7.27 -25.28 17.70
N GLY A 129 -6.57 -26.03 16.85
CA GLY A 129 -5.67 -27.12 17.24
C GLY A 129 -4.24 -26.62 17.39
#